data_AF-A0A659UM83-F1
#
_entry.id   AF-A0A659UM83-F1
#
_cell.length_a   1.000
_cell.length_b   1.000
_cell.length_c   1.000
_cell.angle_alpha   90.00
_cell.angle_beta   90.00
_cell.angle_gamma   90.00
#
_symmetry.space_group_name_H-M   'P 1'
#
loop_
_entity.id
_entity.type
_entity.pdbx_description
1 polymer ?
#
loop_
_entity_poly.entity_id
_entity_poly.type
_entity_poly.pdbx_seq_one_letter_code
_entity_poly.pdbx_strand_id
1 'polypeptide(L)'
;NCDFSCPIVVRMPTGGGIFGGQTNSQSPEALFTHVSGLKTVVPSNPHDAKGLLIAAIEDPDPVIFLEPKRLYNGPFDGHHDRPVTPWSKHELGEVADGHYTVPLGKAAIRRAGSAVTVLAYG
;
A
#
# COMPACT_ATOMS: atom_id res chain seq x y z
N ASN A 1 -24.33 -21.84 3.29
CA ASN A 1 -25.33 -20.88 2.78
C ASN A 1 -24.89 -19.42 2.88
N CYS A 2 -23.59 -19.06 2.98
CA CYS A 2 -23.14 -17.65 3.01
C CYS A 2 -23.93 -16.76 3.99
N ASP A 3 -24.40 -17.33 5.11
CA ASP A 3 -25.33 -16.66 6.02
C ASP A 3 -24.67 -15.52 6.80
N PHE A 4 -23.33 -15.50 6.86
CA PHE A 4 -22.52 -14.47 7.50
C PHE A 4 -21.35 -14.08 6.60
N SER A 5 -21.06 -12.77 6.53
CA SER A 5 -19.91 -12.19 5.84
C SER A 5 -18.95 -11.52 6.83
N CYS A 6 -17.75 -11.17 6.37
CA CYS A 6 -16.72 -10.51 7.18
C CYS A 6 -16.16 -9.26 6.46
N PRO A 7 -16.97 -8.19 6.30
CA PRO A 7 -16.54 -6.95 5.66
C PRO A 7 -15.69 -6.12 6.63
N ILE A 8 -14.44 -6.53 6.83
CA ILE A 8 -13.49 -5.87 7.71
C ILE A 8 -12.24 -5.44 6.96
N VAL A 9 -11.64 -4.34 7.43
CA VAL A 9 -10.33 -3.88 6.97
C VAL A 9 -9.36 -3.88 8.14
N VAL A 10 -8.29 -4.67 8.03
CA VAL A 10 -7.20 -4.68 9.02
C VAL A 10 -6.05 -3.85 8.47
N ARG A 11 -5.83 -2.68 9.07
CA ARG A 11 -4.73 -1.76 8.72
C ARG A 11 -3.49 -2.09 9.54
N MET A 12 -2.34 -2.27 8.88
CA MET A 12 -1.09 -2.58 9.59
C MET A 12 0.11 -1.85 8.97
N PRO A 13 0.79 -0.97 9.73
CA PRO A 13 2.04 -0.37 9.30
C PRO A 13 3.15 -1.43 9.12
N THR A 14 3.69 -1.55 7.91
CA THR A 14 4.69 -2.54 7.52
C THR A 14 5.97 -1.86 6.98
N GLY A 15 6.95 -2.65 6.53
CA GLY A 15 8.16 -2.18 5.86
C GLY A 15 9.23 -1.63 6.81
N GLY A 16 10.48 -1.67 6.35
CA GLY A 16 11.67 -1.28 7.10
C GLY A 16 12.28 0.06 6.69
N GLY A 17 13.61 0.14 6.75
CA GLY A 17 14.34 1.36 6.37
C GLY A 17 14.21 2.53 7.35
N ILE A 18 13.82 2.28 8.60
CA ILE A 18 13.64 3.32 9.65
C ILE A 18 14.33 2.97 10.98
N PHE A 19 15.32 2.07 10.98
CA PHE A 19 15.97 1.55 12.20
C PHE A 19 15.02 0.84 13.18
N GLY A 20 13.92 0.27 12.70
CA GLY A 20 12.93 -0.41 13.54
C GLY A 20 13.37 -1.77 14.11
N GLY A 21 14.42 -2.40 13.57
CA GLY A 21 14.87 -3.72 14.05
C GLY A 21 13.82 -4.82 13.87
N GLN A 22 13.96 -5.90 14.65
CA GLN A 22 13.25 -7.17 14.40
C GLN A 22 11.72 -7.07 14.44
N THR A 23 11.14 -6.29 15.34
CA THR A 23 9.69 -6.27 15.61
C THR A 23 8.98 -5.03 15.06
N ASN A 24 9.68 -4.09 14.44
CA ASN A 24 9.08 -2.85 13.93
C ASN A 24 9.31 -2.63 12.43
N SER A 25 9.82 -3.61 11.70
CA SER A 25 10.19 -3.46 10.28
C SER A 25 9.86 -4.62 9.35
N GLN A 26 9.13 -5.62 9.83
CA GLN A 26 8.79 -6.81 9.06
C GLN A 26 7.77 -6.53 7.95
N SER A 27 7.82 -7.35 6.91
CA SER A 27 6.85 -7.41 5.80
C SER A 27 6.18 -8.79 5.77
N PRO A 28 5.01 -8.95 6.42
CA PRO A 28 4.34 -10.25 6.57
C PRO A 28 3.28 -10.54 5.48
N GLU A 29 3.29 -9.85 4.34
CA GLU A 29 2.30 -10.01 3.24
C GLU A 29 2.21 -11.45 2.72
N ALA A 30 3.33 -12.19 2.73
CA ALA A 30 3.35 -13.59 2.34
C ALA A 30 2.42 -14.42 3.23
N LEU A 31 2.34 -14.13 4.54
CA LEU A 31 1.46 -14.87 5.45
C LEU A 31 -0.01 -14.73 5.08
N PHE A 32 -0.44 -13.55 4.63
CA PHE A 32 -1.84 -13.27 4.30
C PHE A 32 -2.21 -13.70 2.88
N THR A 33 -1.31 -13.52 1.92
CA THR A 33 -1.54 -13.91 0.51
C THR A 33 -1.68 -15.43 0.32
N HIS A 34 -1.16 -16.24 1.24
CA HIS A 34 -1.35 -17.69 1.24
C HIS A 34 -2.70 -18.15 1.84
N VAL A 35 -3.49 -17.23 2.41
CA VAL A 35 -4.79 -17.54 3.02
C VAL A 35 -5.92 -17.25 2.04
N SER A 36 -6.55 -18.32 1.54
CA SER A 36 -7.74 -18.21 0.69
C SER A 36 -8.87 -17.47 1.41
N GLY A 37 -9.48 -16.51 0.72
CA GLY A 37 -10.57 -15.68 1.26
C GLY A 37 -10.14 -14.32 1.81
N LEU A 38 -8.84 -14.02 1.85
CA LEU A 38 -8.34 -12.67 2.16
C LEU A 38 -7.95 -11.91 0.89
N LYS A 39 -8.16 -10.60 0.91
CA LYS A 39 -7.53 -9.66 -0.04
C LYS A 39 -6.36 -8.96 0.65
N THR A 40 -5.19 -8.90 0.02
CA THR A 40 -4.01 -8.19 0.55
C THR A 40 -3.67 -7.01 -0.36
N VAL A 41 -3.53 -5.81 0.22
CA VAL A 41 -3.33 -4.56 -0.50
C VAL A 41 -2.17 -3.77 0.11
N VAL A 42 -1.32 -3.19 -0.74
CA VAL A 42 -0.17 -2.36 -0.34
C VAL A 42 -0.12 -1.10 -1.23
N PRO A 43 -0.45 0.11 -0.73
CA PRO A 43 -0.28 1.35 -1.47
C PRO A 43 1.17 1.84 -1.43
N SER A 44 1.55 2.71 -2.38
CA SER A 44 2.91 3.31 -2.44
C SER A 44 2.93 4.83 -2.58
N ASN A 45 1.76 5.49 -2.58
CA ASN A 45 1.65 6.94 -2.66
C ASN A 45 0.31 7.43 -2.04
N PRO A 46 0.19 8.71 -1.66
CA PRO A 46 -1.01 9.26 -1.05
C PRO A 46 -2.31 9.08 -1.84
N HIS A 47 -2.28 9.28 -3.16
CA HIS A 47 -3.47 9.12 -4.01
C HIS A 47 -4.02 7.70 -3.92
N ASP A 48 -3.16 6.71 -4.14
CA ASP A 48 -3.57 5.31 -4.09
C ASP A 48 -3.88 4.86 -2.67
N ALA A 49 -3.18 5.37 -1.66
CA ALA A 49 -3.48 5.07 -0.26
C ALA A 49 -4.92 5.45 0.09
N LYS A 50 -5.39 6.63 -0.33
CA LYS A 50 -6.79 7.04 -0.13
C LYS A 50 -7.75 6.19 -0.94
N GLY A 51 -7.54 6.09 -2.25
CA GLY A 51 -8.47 5.40 -3.14
C GLY A 51 -8.58 3.90 -2.87
N LEU A 52 -7.46 3.23 -2.57
CA LEU A 52 -7.45 1.80 -2.23
C LEU A 52 -8.03 1.55 -0.84
N LEU A 53 -7.84 2.47 0.11
CA LEU A 53 -8.42 2.32 1.45
C LEU A 53 -9.94 2.47 1.41
N ILE A 54 -10.47 3.46 0.68
CA ILE A 54 -11.91 3.61 0.48
C ILE A 54 -12.46 2.36 -0.22
N ALA A 55 -11.81 1.91 -1.30
CA ALA A 55 -12.22 0.69 -1.99
C ALA A 55 -12.18 -0.56 -1.09
N ALA A 56 -11.18 -0.67 -0.20
CA ALA A 56 -11.08 -1.77 0.75
C ALA A 56 -12.19 -1.74 1.82
N ILE A 57 -12.57 -0.55 2.30
CA ILE A 57 -13.66 -0.38 3.28
C ILE A 57 -15.02 -0.74 2.67
N GLU A 58 -15.21 -0.43 1.38
CA GLU A 58 -16.44 -0.71 0.65
C GLU A 58 -16.53 -2.16 0.13
N ASP A 59 -15.44 -2.92 0.23
CA ASP A 59 -15.38 -4.29 -0.26
C ASP A 59 -16.08 -5.27 0.72
N PRO A 60 -16.91 -6.22 0.24
CA PRO A 60 -17.59 -7.18 1.11
C PRO A 60 -16.67 -8.26 1.70
N ASP A 61 -15.47 -8.43 1.17
CA ASP A 61 -14.48 -9.43 1.60
C ASP A 61 -13.50 -8.83 2.62
N PRO A 62 -12.90 -9.63 3.52
CA PRO A 62 -11.91 -9.14 4.46
C PRO A 62 -10.63 -8.68 3.75
N VAL A 63 -10.20 -7.45 4.02
CA VAL A 63 -9.01 -6.83 3.41
C VAL A 63 -7.92 -6.59 4.45
N ILE A 64 -6.71 -7.09 4.15
CA ILE A 64 -5.47 -6.76 4.84
C ILE A 64 -4.83 -5.57 4.11
N PHE A 65 -4.82 -4.41 4.75
CA PHE A 65 -4.30 -3.17 4.19
C PHE A 65 -2.96 -2.84 4.84
N LEU A 66 -1.87 -3.15 4.14
CA LEU A 66 -0.50 -3.02 4.63
C LEU A 66 0.07 -1.66 4.23
N GLU A 67 0.47 -0.86 5.21
CA GLU A 67 0.91 0.52 4.97
C GLU A 67 2.43 0.66 5.12
N PRO A 68 3.19 0.94 4.06
CA PRO A 68 4.64 1.12 4.19
C PRO A 68 4.97 2.36 5.04
N LYS A 69 5.37 2.17 6.29
CA LYS A 69 5.67 3.29 7.22
C LYS A 69 6.81 4.18 6.72
N ARG A 70 7.71 3.62 5.91
CA ARG A 70 8.81 4.31 5.24
C ARG A 70 8.32 5.41 4.30
N LEU A 71 7.09 5.28 3.79
CA LEU A 71 6.46 6.18 2.84
C LEU A 71 5.45 7.15 3.48
N TYR A 72 5.25 7.15 4.80
CA TYR A 72 4.24 8.02 5.42
C TYR A 72 4.52 9.52 5.21
N ASN A 73 5.78 9.94 5.31
CA ASN A 73 6.13 11.36 5.27
C ASN A 73 6.60 11.84 3.89
N GLY A 74 6.95 10.93 3.00
CA GLY A 74 7.48 11.22 1.67
C GLY A 74 7.95 9.95 0.96
N PRO A 75 8.23 10.03 -0.35
CA PRO A 75 8.86 8.94 -1.08
C PRO A 75 10.25 8.60 -0.52
N PHE A 76 10.68 7.36 -0.71
CA PHE A 76 12.02 6.92 -0.33
C PHE A 76 12.60 6.02 -1.42
N ASP A 77 13.79 6.37 -1.90
CA ASP A 77 14.48 5.71 -3.01
C ASP A 77 15.64 4.80 -2.56
N GLY A 78 15.89 4.71 -1.24
CA GLY A 78 16.99 3.93 -0.66
C GLY A 78 18.21 4.76 -0.25
N HIS A 79 18.29 6.04 -0.61
CA HIS A 79 19.42 6.92 -0.28
C HIS A 79 19.29 7.53 1.12
N HIS A 80 19.96 6.92 2.10
CA HIS A 80 19.97 7.38 3.49
C HIS A 80 20.97 8.54 3.73
N ASP A 81 21.89 8.76 2.80
CA ASP A 81 22.82 9.88 2.76
C ASP A 81 22.12 11.21 2.43
N ARG A 82 20.89 11.15 1.92
CA ARG A 82 20.12 12.32 1.49
C ARG A 82 18.90 12.51 2.39
N PRO A 83 18.58 13.76 2.78
CA PRO A 83 17.32 14.06 3.43
C PRO A 83 16.13 13.67 2.54
N VAL A 84 15.13 13.04 3.15
CA VAL A 84 13.88 12.66 2.46
C VAL A 84 13.11 13.91 2.06
N THR A 85 12.58 13.92 0.85
CA THR A 85 11.67 14.95 0.38
C THR A 85 10.23 14.67 0.84
N PRO A 86 9.47 15.65 1.32
CA PRO A 86 8.07 15.45 1.70
C PRO A 86 7.18 15.22 0.48
N TRP A 87 6.02 14.58 0.69
CA TRP A 87 5.02 14.37 -0.37
C TRP A 87 4.55 15.65 -1.05
N SER A 88 4.52 16.78 -0.34
CA SER A 88 4.14 18.08 -0.92
C SER A 88 5.08 18.58 -2.04
N LYS A 89 6.22 17.92 -2.23
CA LYS A 89 7.19 18.22 -3.30
C LYS A 89 7.27 17.13 -4.36
N HIS A 90 6.38 16.15 -4.33
CA HIS A 90 6.38 15.01 -5.25
C HIS A 90 5.05 14.93 -5.99
N GLU A 91 5.06 14.65 -7.30
CA GLU A 91 3.85 14.63 -8.15
C GLU A 91 2.77 13.66 -7.65
N LEU A 92 3.18 12.51 -7.10
CA LEU A 92 2.27 11.52 -6.54
C LEU A 92 1.72 11.89 -5.15
N GLY A 93 2.09 13.06 -4.62
CA GLY A 93 1.60 13.58 -3.34
C GLY A 93 0.23 14.25 -3.42
N GLU A 94 -0.24 14.59 -4.61
CA GLU A 94 -1.53 15.23 -4.83
C GLU A 94 -2.70 14.27 -4.61
N VAL A 95 -3.68 14.69 -3.81
CA VAL A 95 -4.83 13.87 -3.43
C VAL A 95 -6.09 14.70 -3.62
N ALA A 96 -6.98 14.25 -4.51
CA ALA A 96 -8.27 14.93 -4.72
C ALA A 96 -9.11 14.92 -3.44
N ASP A 97 -9.80 16.02 -3.15
CA ASP A 97 -10.80 16.08 -2.09
C ASP A 97 -12.03 15.23 -2.43
N GLY A 98 -12.86 14.95 -1.41
CA GLY A 98 -14.08 14.16 -1.59
C GLY A 98 -13.84 12.66 -1.75
N HIS A 99 -14.84 11.96 -2.27
CA HIS A 99 -14.84 10.51 -2.42
C HIS A 99 -14.30 10.09 -3.79
N TYR A 100 -13.39 9.13 -3.80
CA TYR A 100 -12.99 8.38 -4.99
C TYR A 100 -12.41 7.02 -4.57
N THR A 101 -12.37 6.09 -5.51
CA THR A 101 -11.78 4.76 -5.31
C THR A 101 -10.69 4.49 -6.34
N VAL A 102 -9.73 3.66 -5.94
CA VAL A 102 -8.79 3.01 -6.87
C VAL A 102 -9.16 1.53 -6.91
N PRO A 103 -9.34 0.92 -8.10
CA PRO A 103 -9.85 -0.44 -8.20
C PRO A 103 -8.88 -1.47 -7.62
N LEU A 104 -9.37 -2.30 -6.70
CA LEU A 104 -8.61 -3.42 -6.15
C LEU A 104 -8.25 -4.44 -7.25
N GLY A 105 -7.12 -5.13 -7.08
CA GLY A 105 -6.64 -6.15 -8.01
C GLY A 105 -6.13 -5.61 -9.35
N LYS A 106 -6.04 -4.28 -9.54
CA LYS A 106 -5.45 -3.66 -10.73
C LYS A 106 -4.10 -3.03 -10.40
N ALA A 107 -3.06 -3.46 -11.11
CA ALA A 107 -1.73 -2.88 -11.01
C ALA A 107 -1.64 -1.55 -11.77
N ALA A 108 -0.63 -0.73 -11.42
CA ALA A 108 -0.31 0.52 -12.11
C ALA A 108 1.09 0.46 -12.72
N ILE A 109 1.25 0.98 -13.94
CA ILE A 109 2.57 1.16 -14.57
C ILE A 109 3.15 2.48 -14.08
N ARG A 110 4.26 2.43 -13.32
CA ARG A 110 4.96 3.63 -12.84
C ARG A 110 6.00 4.18 -13.82
N ARG A 111 6.63 3.30 -14.58
CA ARG A 111 7.59 3.66 -15.62
C ARG A 111 7.41 2.73 -16.81
N ALA A 112 6.98 3.29 -17.94
CA ALA A 112 6.90 2.54 -19.18
C ALA A 112 8.31 2.15 -19.67
N GLY A 113 8.43 0.95 -20.23
CA GLY A 113 9.68 0.44 -20.77
C GLY A 113 9.48 -0.90 -21.47
N SER A 114 10.47 -1.30 -22.27
CA SER A 114 10.43 -2.53 -23.07
C SER A 114 11.62 -3.47 -22.83
N ALA A 115 12.60 -3.06 -22.01
CA ALA A 115 13.81 -3.86 -21.76
C ALA A 115 13.58 -4.96 -20.72
N VAL A 116 12.91 -4.65 -19.61
CA VAL A 116 12.67 -5.54 -18.48
C VAL A 116 11.34 -5.18 -17.81
N THR A 117 10.63 -6.19 -17.31
CA THR A 117 9.48 -6.00 -16.42
C THR A 117 9.93 -6.03 -14.96
N VAL A 118 9.66 -4.96 -14.21
CA VAL A 118 9.92 -4.88 -12.77
C VAL A 118 8.59 -5.01 -12.03
N LEU A 119 8.42 -6.10 -11.28
CA LEU A 119 7.26 -6.31 -10.41
C LEU A 119 7.62 -5.84 -9.00
N ALA A 120 6.93 -4.82 -8.50
CA ALA A 120 7.18 -4.23 -7.19
C ALA A 120 5.89 -3.64 -6.61
N TYR A 121 5.88 -3.48 -5.29
CA TYR A 121 4.85 -2.80 -4.51
C TYR A 121 5.48 -2.13 -3.29
N GLY A 122 4.70 -1.27 -2.64
CA GLY A 122 5.09 -0.51 -1.45
C GLY A 122 6.14 0.56 -1.70
#